data_AF-A0A5M5BXV1-F1
#
_entry.id   AF-A0A5M5BXV1-F1
#
_cell.length_a   1.000
_cell.length_b   1.000
_cell.length_c   1.000
_cell.angle_alpha   90.00
_cell.angle_beta   90.00
_cell.angle_gamma   90.00
#
_symmetry.space_group_name_H-M   'P 1'
#
loop_
_entity.id
_entity.type
_entity.pdbx_description
1 polymer ?
#
loop_
_entity_poly.entity_id
_entity_poly.type
_entity_poly.pdbx_seq_one_letter_code
_entity_poly.pdbx_strand_id
1 'polypeptide(L)'
;MKLRLLLLLCLFQWSISCVSVQAATTPVVYYGKVLSGGKGVANVPVTDGTQIVLTDKKGRYSMTSTSDAEYIYITLPDGYDVPMKGKVPVFFQKVPAQPSKKVHFDFELTQSSTNNQKHVLVVWADPQVYFDEEMPQVREASKDVKELLATSYQGIPAYGIVCGDIIGDINKKPSY
;
A
#
# COMPACT_ATOMS: atom_id res chain seq x y z
N MET A 1 -0.27 -50.75 -39.90
CA MET A 1 -1.24 -49.63 -39.77
C MET A 1 -1.62 -49.28 -38.33
N LYS A 2 -1.90 -50.26 -37.45
CA LYS A 2 -2.39 -50.00 -36.09
C LYS A 2 -1.41 -49.25 -35.15
N LEU A 3 -0.09 -49.52 -35.22
CA LEU A 3 0.92 -48.87 -34.36
C LEU A 3 1.22 -47.41 -34.76
N ARG A 4 1.23 -47.10 -36.06
CA ARG A 4 1.40 -45.72 -36.57
C ARG A 4 0.19 -44.84 -36.22
N LEU A 5 -1.01 -45.41 -36.26
CA LEU A 5 -2.24 -44.73 -35.85
C LEU A 5 -2.26 -44.45 -34.33
N LEU A 6 -1.75 -45.39 -33.52
CA LEU A 6 -1.63 -45.22 -32.06
C LEU A 6 -0.62 -44.12 -31.69
N LEU A 7 0.54 -44.07 -32.35
CA LEU A 7 1.55 -43.03 -32.14
C LEU A 7 1.08 -41.64 -32.58
N LEU A 8 0.31 -41.55 -33.67
CA LEU A 8 -0.33 -40.30 -34.12
C LEU A 8 -1.40 -39.81 -33.14
N LEU A 9 -2.18 -40.71 -32.54
CA LEU A 9 -3.15 -40.38 -31.50
C LEU A 9 -2.49 -39.89 -30.20
N CYS A 10 -1.37 -40.51 -29.78
CA CYS A 10 -0.62 -40.05 -28.62
C CYS A 10 0.03 -38.67 -28.81
N LEU A 11 0.53 -38.35 -30.01
CA LEU A 11 1.10 -37.04 -30.32
C LEU A 11 0.04 -35.93 -30.37
N PHE A 12 -1.21 -36.25 -30.76
CA PHE A 12 -2.33 -35.30 -30.77
C PHE A 12 -2.87 -34.98 -29.37
N GLN A 13 -2.78 -35.95 -28.44
CA GLN A 13 -3.20 -35.77 -27.05
C GLN A 13 -2.21 -34.92 -26.22
N TRP A 14 -0.93 -34.88 -26.60
CA TRP A 14 0.06 -34.08 -25.87
C TRP A 14 0.06 -32.59 -26.24
N SER A 15 -0.48 -32.23 -27.40
CA SER A 15 -0.60 -30.83 -27.85
C SER A 15 -1.75 -30.04 -27.22
N ILE A 16 -2.64 -30.67 -26.44
CA ILE A 16 -3.87 -30.03 -25.93
C ILE A 16 -3.74 -29.62 -24.44
N SER A 17 -2.66 -29.95 -23.75
CA SER A 17 -2.53 -29.72 -22.30
C SER A 17 -1.98 -28.33 -21.88
N CYS A 18 -2.01 -27.33 -22.77
CA CYS A 18 -1.73 -25.94 -22.41
C CYS A 18 -3.04 -25.14 -22.25
N VAL A 19 -3.92 -25.58 -21.35
CA VAL A 19 -5.01 -24.71 -20.87
C VAL A 19 -4.45 -23.87 -19.74
N SER A 20 -4.11 -22.62 -20.03
CA SER A 20 -3.85 -21.62 -19.01
C SER A 20 -5.17 -21.39 -18.25
N VAL A 21 -5.27 -21.93 -17.04
CA VAL A 21 -6.33 -21.55 -16.09
C VAL A 21 -6.01 -20.12 -15.65
N GLN A 22 -6.49 -19.14 -16.40
CA GLN A 22 -6.52 -17.77 -15.94
C GLN A 22 -7.70 -17.65 -14.98
N ALA A 23 -7.46 -17.23 -13.74
CA ALA A 23 -8.53 -16.94 -12.80
C ALA A 23 -9.53 -15.99 -13.48
N ALA A 24 -10.82 -16.34 -13.48
CA ALA A 24 -11.86 -15.55 -14.11
C ALA A 24 -12.14 -14.30 -13.27
N THR A 25 -11.30 -13.28 -13.41
CA THR A 25 -11.50 -12.00 -12.73
C THR A 25 -12.50 -11.16 -13.50
N THR A 26 -13.50 -10.62 -12.80
CA THR A 26 -14.47 -9.73 -13.45
C THR A 26 -13.85 -8.35 -13.61
N PRO A 27 -13.93 -7.71 -14.80
CA PRO A 27 -13.47 -6.34 -14.96
C PRO A 27 -14.27 -5.37 -14.09
N VAL A 28 -13.56 -4.51 -13.36
CA VAL A 28 -14.13 -3.46 -12.49
C VAL A 28 -13.50 -2.11 -12.86
N VAL A 29 -14.32 -1.06 -12.88
CA VAL A 29 -13.84 0.32 -13.02
C VAL A 29 -13.79 0.98 -11.65
N TYR A 30 -12.59 1.31 -11.19
CA TYR A 30 -12.34 2.11 -10.00
C TYR A 30 -12.18 3.57 -10.39
N TYR A 31 -12.93 4.47 -9.76
CA TYR A 31 -12.94 5.88 -10.13
C TYR A 31 -13.22 6.77 -8.92
N GLY A 32 -12.90 8.06 -9.05
CA GLY A 32 -13.21 9.04 -8.02
C GLY A 32 -12.38 10.29 -8.19
N LYS A 33 -12.17 11.01 -7.08
CA LYS A 33 -11.41 12.24 -7.02
C LYS A 33 -10.40 12.25 -5.89
N VAL A 34 -9.29 12.92 -6.13
CA VAL A 34 -8.42 13.40 -5.06
C VAL A 34 -8.66 14.90 -4.89
N LEU A 35 -9.04 15.28 -3.68
CA LEU A 35 -9.49 16.62 -3.33
C LEU A 35 -8.64 17.21 -2.21
N SER A 36 -8.62 18.53 -2.12
CA SER A 36 -8.12 19.27 -0.97
C SER A 36 -8.95 20.53 -0.77
N GLY A 37 -9.69 20.61 0.34
CA GLY A 37 -10.57 21.72 0.64
C GLY A 37 -11.63 21.95 -0.45
N GLY A 38 -12.13 20.85 -1.05
CA GLY A 38 -13.11 20.89 -2.14
C GLY A 38 -12.54 21.20 -3.53
N LYS A 39 -11.23 21.40 -3.68
CA LYS A 39 -10.56 21.59 -4.98
C LYS A 39 -9.88 20.30 -5.43
N GLY A 40 -9.95 19.98 -6.71
CA GLY A 40 -9.27 18.81 -7.27
C GLY A 40 -7.74 18.98 -7.29
N VAL A 41 -7.02 17.93 -6.88
CA VAL A 41 -5.55 17.89 -6.91
C VAL A 41 -5.09 17.09 -8.13
N ALA A 42 -4.35 17.73 -9.02
CA ALA A 42 -3.91 17.13 -10.28
C ALA A 42 -2.64 16.29 -10.12
N ASN A 43 -2.43 15.35 -11.05
CA ASN A 43 -1.24 14.50 -11.15
C ASN A 43 -0.95 13.65 -9.89
N VAL A 44 -1.95 13.35 -9.08
CA VAL A 44 -1.81 12.43 -7.95
C VAL A 44 -1.83 11.00 -8.47
N PRO A 45 -0.79 10.19 -8.18
CA PRO A 45 -0.81 8.78 -8.53
C PRO A 45 -1.83 8.02 -7.70
N VAL A 46 -2.70 7.27 -8.37
CA VAL A 46 -3.69 6.35 -7.79
C VAL A 46 -3.44 4.96 -8.34
N THR A 47 -3.48 3.94 -7.49
CA THR A 47 -3.07 2.57 -7.83
C THR A 47 -3.90 1.51 -7.11
N ASP A 48 -3.97 0.32 -7.71
CA ASP A 48 -4.49 -0.92 -7.14
C ASP A 48 -3.38 -1.91 -6.76
N GLY A 49 -2.10 -1.50 -6.85
CA GLY A 49 -0.92 -2.33 -6.65
C GLY A 49 -0.38 -3.01 -7.91
N THR A 50 -1.10 -2.95 -9.04
CA THR A 50 -0.66 -3.53 -10.32
C THR A 50 -0.41 -2.48 -11.40
N GLN A 51 -1.13 -1.36 -11.33
CA GLN A 51 -1.02 -0.25 -12.27
C GLN A 51 -1.18 1.09 -11.55
N ILE A 52 -0.75 2.17 -12.21
CA ILE A 52 -0.86 3.54 -11.70
C ILE A 52 -1.57 4.40 -12.74
N VAL A 53 -2.55 5.19 -12.30
CA VAL A 53 -3.17 6.26 -13.08
C VAL A 53 -2.98 7.61 -12.38
N LEU A 54 -2.98 8.70 -13.14
CA LEU A 54 -2.85 10.04 -12.58
C LEU A 54 -4.20 10.77 -12.58
N THR A 55 -4.44 11.57 -11.55
CA THR A 55 -5.60 12.48 -11.54
C THR A 55 -5.47 13.59 -12.58
N ASP A 56 -6.59 13.99 -13.16
CA ASP A 56 -6.67 15.12 -14.09
C ASP A 56 -6.63 16.49 -13.37
N LYS A 57 -6.72 17.59 -14.14
CA LYS A 57 -6.75 18.98 -13.61
C LYS A 57 -7.88 19.27 -12.61
N LYS A 58 -8.92 18.42 -12.56
CA LYS A 58 -10.06 18.53 -11.63
C LYS A 58 -9.97 17.46 -10.53
N GLY A 59 -8.82 16.79 -10.38
CA GLY A 59 -8.57 15.74 -9.40
C GLY A 59 -9.21 14.40 -9.74
N ARG A 60 -9.81 14.23 -10.92
CA ARG A 60 -10.55 13.01 -11.27
C ARG A 60 -9.62 11.92 -11.78
N TYR A 61 -9.88 10.67 -11.42
CA TYR A 61 -9.21 9.51 -12.00
C TYR A 61 -10.22 8.40 -12.32
N SER A 62 -9.81 7.50 -13.21
CA SER A 62 -10.55 6.29 -13.56
C SER A 62 -9.57 5.23 -14.02
N MET A 63 -9.75 4.00 -13.55
CA MET A 63 -8.87 2.87 -13.79
C MET A 63 -9.70 1.61 -14.00
N THR A 64 -9.42 0.87 -15.07
CA THR A 64 -10.05 -0.44 -15.30
C THR A 64 -9.09 -1.51 -14.79
N SER A 65 -9.57 -2.36 -13.90
CA SER A 65 -8.79 -3.42 -13.27
C SER A 65 -9.68 -4.64 -13.01
N THR A 66 -9.21 -5.54 -12.15
CA THR A 66 -9.89 -6.78 -11.77
C THR A 66 -10.64 -6.63 -10.46
N SER A 67 -11.60 -7.53 -10.24
CA SER A 67 -12.27 -7.74 -8.95
C SER A 67 -11.32 -8.13 -7.80
N ASP A 68 -10.10 -8.57 -8.12
CA ASP A 68 -9.12 -9.09 -7.16
C ASP A 68 -8.27 -8.00 -6.51
N ALA A 69 -8.41 -6.73 -6.95
CA ALA A 69 -7.76 -5.62 -6.28
C ALA A 69 -8.26 -5.52 -4.83
N GLU A 70 -7.35 -5.58 -3.85
CA GLU A 70 -7.75 -5.54 -2.44
C GLU A 70 -7.89 -4.10 -1.92
N TYR A 71 -7.07 -3.18 -2.46
CA TYR A 71 -7.05 -1.78 -2.06
C TYR A 71 -6.90 -0.86 -3.26
N ILE A 72 -7.51 0.31 -3.16
CA ILE A 72 -7.19 1.47 -4.01
C ILE A 72 -6.49 2.49 -3.12
N TYR A 73 -5.35 3.00 -3.56
CA TYR A 73 -4.54 3.90 -2.74
C TYR A 73 -3.78 4.92 -3.57
N ILE A 74 -3.33 5.96 -2.89
CA ILE A 74 -2.62 7.08 -3.52
C ILE A 74 -1.17 7.12 -3.07
N THR A 75 -0.31 7.63 -3.95
CA THR A 75 0.99 8.16 -3.53
C THR A 75 0.77 9.60 -3.06
N LEU A 76 1.19 9.90 -1.84
CA LEU A 76 1.07 11.25 -1.28
C LEU A 76 1.90 12.24 -2.14
N PRO A 77 1.27 13.26 -2.76
CA PRO A 77 2.02 14.30 -3.47
C PRO A 77 2.70 15.26 -2.49
N ASP A 78 3.79 15.89 -2.95
CA ASP A 78 4.50 16.94 -2.20
C ASP A 78 3.56 18.07 -1.76
N GLY A 79 3.83 18.66 -0.60
CA GLY A 79 3.05 19.79 -0.06
C GLY A 79 1.75 19.38 0.65
N TYR A 80 1.50 18.08 0.86
CA TYR A 80 0.37 17.58 1.62
C TYR A 80 0.81 16.77 2.83
N ASP A 81 0.02 16.81 3.89
CA ASP A 81 0.23 15.96 5.07
C ASP A 81 -0.24 14.53 4.80
N VAL A 82 0.42 13.56 5.42
CA VAL A 82 -0.03 12.17 5.42
C VAL A 82 -1.44 12.12 6.02
N PRO A 83 -2.46 11.63 5.31
CA PRO A 83 -3.80 11.52 5.87
C PRO A 83 -3.79 10.56 7.06
N MET A 84 -4.31 10.98 8.21
CA MET A 84 -4.31 10.18 9.43
C MET A 84 -5.73 9.98 9.96
N LYS A 85 -6.04 8.76 10.42
CA LYS A 85 -7.21 8.48 11.27
C LYS A 85 -6.69 7.99 12.63
N GLY A 86 -6.70 8.88 13.62
CA GLY A 86 -6.01 8.62 14.88
C GLY A 86 -4.50 8.51 14.66
N LYS A 87 -3.91 7.36 14.98
CA LYS A 87 -2.47 7.09 14.81
C LYS A 87 -2.14 6.27 13.55
N VAL A 88 -3.11 6.07 12.66
CA VAL A 88 -2.97 5.22 11.47
C VAL A 88 -2.98 6.07 10.20
N PRO A 89 -1.99 5.94 9.31
CA PRO A 89 -2.03 6.52 7.97
C PRO A 89 -3.16 5.92 7.14
N VAL A 90 -3.97 6.75 6.47
CA VAL A 90 -5.14 6.34 5.66
C VAL A 90 -5.05 6.95 4.27
N PHE A 91 -4.06 6.51 3.50
CA PHE A 91 -3.90 6.85 2.08
C PHE A 91 -4.47 5.76 1.15
N PHE A 92 -5.19 4.79 1.72
CA PHE A 92 -5.76 3.62 1.02
C PHE A 92 -7.20 3.39 1.44
N GLN A 93 -7.96 2.73 0.56
CA GLN A 93 -9.35 2.30 0.79
C GLN A 93 -9.51 0.85 0.35
N LYS A 94 -10.17 0.05 1.19
CA LYS A 94 -10.40 -1.37 0.92
C LYS A 94 -11.50 -1.54 -0.13
N VAL A 95 -11.24 -2.40 -1.11
CA VAL A 95 -12.24 -2.81 -2.09
C VAL A 95 -13.28 -3.72 -1.42
N PRO A 96 -14.59 -3.53 -1.67
CA PRO A 96 -15.61 -4.44 -1.17
C PRO A 96 -15.37 -5.87 -1.67
N ALA A 97 -15.62 -6.88 -0.84
CA ALA A 97 -15.41 -8.29 -1.21
C ALA A 97 -16.17 -8.73 -2.47
N GLN A 98 -17.27 -8.05 -2.79
CA GLN A 98 -18.04 -8.25 -4.03
C GLN A 98 -18.24 -6.87 -4.68
N PRO A 99 -17.24 -6.36 -5.42
CA PRO A 99 -17.34 -5.05 -6.04
C PRO A 99 -18.39 -5.07 -7.16
N SER A 100 -19.14 -3.99 -7.32
CA SER A 100 -19.95 -3.80 -8.52
C SER A 100 -19.04 -3.52 -9.72
N LYS A 101 -19.59 -3.46 -10.94
CA LYS A 101 -18.81 -3.11 -12.14
C LYS A 101 -18.11 -1.74 -12.06
N LYS A 102 -18.60 -0.84 -11.19
CA LYS A 102 -18.00 0.48 -10.95
C LYS A 102 -17.96 0.79 -9.47
N VAL A 103 -16.79 1.05 -8.92
CA VAL A 103 -16.62 1.37 -7.50
C VAL A 103 -15.99 2.74 -7.34
N HIS A 104 -16.55 3.54 -6.45
CA HIS A 104 -16.17 4.92 -6.23
C HIS A 104 -15.26 5.07 -5.00
N PHE A 105 -14.12 5.76 -5.15
CA PHE A 105 -13.19 6.05 -4.07
C PHE A 105 -12.67 7.50 -4.18
N ASP A 106 -13.10 8.34 -3.25
CA ASP A 106 -12.56 9.70 -3.11
C ASP A 106 -11.48 9.74 -2.02
N PHE A 107 -10.46 10.55 -2.24
CA PHE A 107 -9.41 10.83 -1.25
C PHE A 107 -9.38 12.32 -0.93
N GLU A 108 -9.30 12.66 0.35
CA GLU A 108 -9.13 14.04 0.80
C GLU A 108 -7.71 14.22 1.33
N LEU A 109 -7.03 15.25 0.83
CA LEU A 109 -5.70 15.66 1.22
C LEU A 109 -5.74 16.98 1.97
N THR A 110 -4.96 17.08 3.03
CA THR A 110 -4.74 18.34 3.76
C THR A 110 -3.43 18.94 3.29
N GLN A 111 -3.47 20.18 2.80
CA GLN A 111 -2.25 20.89 2.44
C GLN A 111 -1.39 21.09 3.69
N SER A 112 -0.10 20.74 3.60
CA SER A 112 0.81 20.85 4.72
C SER A 112 1.02 22.31 5.09
N SER A 113 1.04 22.58 6.39
CA SER A 113 1.42 23.90 6.93
C SER A 113 2.92 24.18 6.85
N THR A 114 3.72 23.15 6.51
CA THR A 114 5.18 23.22 6.42
C THR A 114 5.67 22.77 5.05
N ASN A 115 6.82 23.28 4.61
CA ASN A 115 7.45 22.77 3.40
C ASN A 115 8.10 21.40 3.69
N ASN A 116 7.55 20.35 3.08
CA ASN A 116 7.99 18.95 3.26
C ASN A 116 8.84 18.41 2.10
N GLN A 117 9.26 19.26 1.14
CA GLN A 117 10.17 18.88 0.05
C GLN A 117 11.56 18.46 0.54
N LYS A 118 11.95 18.91 1.73
CA LYS A 118 13.09 18.41 2.48
C LYS A 118 12.60 17.90 3.82
N HIS A 119 12.88 16.65 4.12
CA HIS A 119 12.44 16.00 5.34
C HIS A 119 13.49 15.01 5.83
N VAL A 120 13.39 14.66 7.10
CA VAL A 120 14.13 13.54 7.70
C VAL A 120 13.25 12.31 7.64
N LEU A 121 13.78 11.21 7.12
CA LEU A 121 13.15 9.90 7.21
C LEU A 121 13.89 9.07 8.26
N VAL A 122 13.19 8.72 9.34
CA VAL A 122 13.68 7.77 10.34
C VAL A 122 13.18 6.39 9.96
N VAL A 123 14.11 5.50 9.60
CA VAL A 123 13.82 4.11 9.29
C VAL A 123 14.20 3.27 10.50
N TRP A 124 13.19 2.75 11.20
CA TRP A 124 13.37 1.67 12.15
C TRP A 124 13.35 0.38 11.34
N ALA A 125 14.37 -0.46 11.51
CA ALA A 125 14.40 -1.78 10.92
C ALA A 125 13.36 -2.67 11.61
N ASP A 126 13.82 -3.68 12.35
CA ASP A 126 12.97 -4.68 12.96
C ASP A 126 13.20 -4.61 14.48
N PRO A 127 12.37 -3.88 15.25
CA PRO A 127 12.55 -3.78 16.70
C PRO A 127 12.53 -5.12 17.42
N GLN A 128 11.81 -6.11 16.88
CA GLN A 128 11.69 -7.49 17.39
C GLN A 128 11.53 -7.56 18.90
N VAL A 129 10.55 -6.84 19.46
CA VAL A 129 10.28 -6.94 20.90
C VAL A 129 9.68 -8.31 21.18
N TYR A 130 10.36 -9.14 21.96
CA TYR A 130 9.88 -10.46 22.37
C TYR A 130 9.22 -10.43 23.74
N PHE A 131 9.71 -9.57 24.64
CA PHE A 131 9.26 -9.51 26.03
C PHE A 131 9.03 -8.09 26.55
N ASP A 132 8.17 -7.95 27.55
CA ASP A 132 7.84 -6.65 28.16
C ASP A 132 9.08 -5.99 28.80
N GLU A 133 10.05 -6.80 29.26
CA GLU A 133 11.32 -6.34 29.84
C GLU A 133 12.22 -5.59 28.84
N GLU A 134 11.97 -5.75 27.54
CA GLU A 134 12.71 -5.07 26.46
C GLU A 134 12.08 -3.73 26.10
N MET A 135 10.83 -3.47 26.50
CA MET A 135 10.13 -2.20 26.25
C MET A 135 10.87 -0.95 26.78
N PRO A 136 11.60 -0.99 27.92
CA PRO A 136 12.45 0.12 28.34
C PRO A 136 13.50 0.52 27.29
N GLN A 137 14.12 -0.44 26.60
CA GLN A 137 15.14 -0.17 25.59
C GLN A 137 14.53 0.51 24.35
N VAL A 138 13.35 0.04 23.91
CA VAL A 138 12.61 0.68 22.81
C VAL A 138 12.21 2.11 23.16
N ARG A 139 11.81 2.34 24.42
CA ARG A 139 11.48 3.69 24.92
C ARG A 139 12.70 4.59 24.98
N GLU A 140 13.87 4.08 25.35
CA GLU A 140 15.13 4.81 25.36
C GLU A 140 15.56 5.20 23.94
N ALA A 141 15.61 4.25 23.01
CA ALA A 141 15.89 4.52 21.60
C ALA A 141 14.90 5.55 21.00
N SER A 142 13.62 5.48 21.39
CA SER A 142 12.60 6.45 20.96
C SER A 142 12.85 7.85 21.51
N LYS A 143 13.46 7.98 22.70
CA LYS A 143 13.86 9.28 23.27
C LYS A 143 15.07 9.83 22.53
N ASP A 144 16.07 9.01 22.26
CA ASP A 144 17.28 9.41 21.54
C ASP A 144 16.94 9.96 20.15
N VAL A 145 16.05 9.29 19.42
CA VAL A 145 15.56 9.79 18.12
C VAL A 145 14.84 11.13 18.29
N LYS A 146 14.01 11.31 19.32
CA LYS A 146 13.32 12.60 19.57
C LYS A 146 14.32 13.70 19.90
N GLU A 147 15.33 13.43 20.71
CA GLU A 147 16.37 14.39 21.05
C GLU A 147 17.22 14.76 19.84
N LEU A 148 17.61 13.77 19.02
CA LEU A 148 18.32 14.00 17.76
C LEU A 148 17.51 14.90 16.82
N LEU A 149 16.22 14.63 16.64
CA LEU A 149 15.34 15.46 15.81
C LEU A 149 15.18 16.88 16.38
N ALA A 150 15.06 17.02 17.70
CA ALA A 150 14.90 18.31 18.35
C ALA A 150 16.17 19.18 18.32
N THR A 151 17.36 18.57 18.36
CA THR A 151 18.64 19.27 18.47
C THR A 151 19.34 19.48 17.13
N SER A 152 19.31 18.46 16.25
CA SER A 152 20.11 18.45 15.02
C SER A 152 19.29 18.72 13.76
N TYR A 153 17.96 18.54 13.83
CA TYR A 153 17.06 18.68 12.67
C TYR A 153 15.86 19.60 12.98
N GLN A 154 16.07 20.59 13.84
CA GLN A 154 15.00 21.50 14.28
C GLN A 154 14.32 22.19 13.09
N GLY A 155 12.98 22.15 13.07
CA GLY A 155 12.17 22.79 12.03
C GLY A 155 12.12 22.05 10.69
N ILE A 156 12.78 20.89 10.57
CA ILE A 156 12.66 20.01 9.41
C ILE A 156 11.58 18.96 9.68
N PRO A 157 10.58 18.78 8.81
CA PRO A 157 9.60 17.70 8.96
C PRO A 157 10.28 16.34 9.07
N ALA A 158 9.81 15.51 10.00
CA ALA A 158 10.35 14.17 10.24
C ALA A 158 9.25 13.12 10.12
N TYR A 159 9.50 12.08 9.33
CA TYR A 159 8.60 10.94 9.14
C TYR A 159 9.29 9.67 9.62
N GLY A 160 8.53 8.79 10.26
CA GLY A 160 9.04 7.51 10.77
C GLY A 160 8.37 6.34 10.07
N ILE A 161 9.16 5.34 9.68
CA ILE A 161 8.67 4.04 9.23
C ILE A 161 9.32 2.94 10.08
N VAL A 162 8.56 1.87 10.35
CA VAL A 162 9.08 0.63 10.95
C VAL A 162 8.92 -0.45 9.90
N CYS A 163 10.02 -1.12 9.53
CA CYS A 163 10.08 -1.98 8.34
C CYS A 163 9.41 -3.34 8.50
N GLY A 164 9.14 -3.77 9.73
CA GLY A 164 8.52 -5.06 10.00
C GLY A 164 8.82 -5.51 11.42
N ASP A 165 8.43 -6.74 11.72
CA ASP A 165 8.77 -7.50 12.93
C ASP A 165 8.87 -6.62 14.19
N ILE A 166 7.82 -5.83 14.40
CA ILE A 166 7.74 -4.92 15.55
C ILE A 166 7.77 -5.75 16.83
N ILE A 167 7.04 -6.87 16.80
CA ILE A 167 7.01 -7.90 17.83
C ILE A 167 7.65 -9.16 17.24
N GLY A 168 8.57 -9.77 17.97
CA GLY A 168 9.21 -11.03 17.58
C GLY A 168 8.28 -12.23 17.70
N ASP A 169 8.57 -13.31 16.97
CA ASP A 169 7.79 -14.56 17.05
C ASP A 169 7.96 -15.22 18.44
N ILE A 170 6.87 -15.23 19.21
CA ILE A 170 6.80 -15.82 20.54
C ILE A 170 6.15 -17.20 20.50
N ASN A 171 6.96 -18.24 20.25
CA ASN A 171 6.59 -19.62 20.59
C ASN A 171 6.77 -19.94 22.09
N LYS A 172 7.23 -18.97 22.89
CA LYS A 172 7.46 -19.11 24.33
C LYS A 172 6.33 -18.46 25.11
N LYS A 173 5.67 -19.23 25.99
CA LYS A 173 4.74 -18.69 26.97
C LYS A 173 5.52 -17.79 27.95
N PRO A 174 4.98 -16.63 28.36
CA PRO A 174 5.62 -15.79 29.36
C PRO A 174 5.85 -16.62 30.62
N SER A 175 7.09 -16.60 31.14
CA SER A 175 7.39 -17.14 32.45
C SER A 175 6.93 -16.12 33.49
N TYR A 176 5.66 -16.17 33.84
CA TYR A 176 5.21 -15.68 35.15
C TYR A 176 5.47 -16.78 36.19
#